data_AF-A0A520IW38-F1
#
_entry.id   AF-A0A520IW38-F1
#
_cell.length_a   1.000
_cell.length_b   1.000
_cell.length_c   1.000
_cell.angle_alpha   90.00
_cell.angle_beta   90.00
_cell.angle_gamma   90.00
#
_symmetry.space_group_name_H-M   'P 1'
#
loop_
_entity.id
_entity.type
_entity.pdbx_description
1 polymer ?
#
loop_
_entity_poly.entity_id
_entity_poly.type
_entity_poly.pdbx_seq_one_letter_code
_entity_poly.pdbx_strand_id
1 'polypeptide(L)'
;MSDLLSIGASGVRAYQTALNTVSENIANTGTAGYTRRTTNLGQVTSIGSGINASVATGSNGVTVTGISRSADTFRSLAVRNAGSDLARTETAAAWLGRIET
;
A
#
# COMPACT_ATOMS: atom_id res chain seq x y z
N MET A 1 24.01 10.90 24.40
CA MET A 1 23.66 9.59 25.01
C MET A 1 22.19 9.20 24.83
N SER A 2 21.38 9.95 24.06
CA SER A 2 19.95 9.64 23.87
C SER A 2 19.66 8.79 22.62
N ASP A 3 20.67 8.38 21.86
CA ASP A 3 20.46 7.82 20.51
C ASP A 3 20.06 6.35 20.51
N LEU A 4 20.74 5.48 21.27
CA LEU A 4 20.39 4.04 21.28
C LEU A 4 19.03 3.74 21.93
N LEU A 5 18.71 4.44 23.02
CA LEU A 5 17.39 4.31 23.66
C LEU A 5 16.29 4.84 22.74
N SER A 6 16.52 5.96 22.06
CA SER A 6 15.57 6.52 21.09
C SER A 6 15.35 5.56 19.90
N ILE A 7 16.43 4.97 19.36
CA ILE A 7 16.37 3.96 18.30
C ILE A 7 15.59 2.72 18.77
N GLY A 8 15.89 2.21 19.96
CA GLY A 8 15.18 1.07 20.55
C GLY A 8 13.68 1.37 20.75
N ALA A 9 13.35 2.54 21.30
CA ALA A 9 11.97 2.98 21.45
C ALA A 9 11.25 3.15 20.11
N SER A 10 11.94 3.63 19.07
CA SER A 10 11.38 3.73 17.72
C SER A 10 11.09 2.35 17.12
N GLY A 11 11.99 1.38 17.33
CA GLY A 11 11.81 -0.02 16.96
C GLY A 11 10.57 -0.64 17.61
N VAL A 12 10.45 -0.52 18.94
CA VAL A 12 9.30 -1.06 19.68
C VAL A 12 7.98 -0.46 19.18
N ARG A 13 7.90 0.85 18.99
CA ARG A 13 6.70 1.53 18.46
C ARG A 13 6.34 1.10 17.04
N ALA A 14 7.36 0.95 16.18
CA ALA A 14 7.16 0.49 14.82
C ALA A 14 6.61 -0.95 14.77
N TYR A 15 7.17 -1.85 15.59
CA TYR A 15 6.69 -3.23 15.70
C TYR A 15 5.32 -3.35 16.36
N GLN A 16 5.00 -2.50 17.35
CA GLN A 16 3.64 -2.42 17.89
C GLN A 16 2.62 -2.11 16.79
N THR A 17 2.95 -1.17 15.90
CA THR A 17 2.10 -0.86 14.73
C THR A 17 2.02 -2.04 13.75
N ALA A 18 3.13 -2.75 13.52
CA ALA A 18 3.14 -3.95 12.69
C ALA A 18 2.24 -5.07 13.29
N LEU A 19 2.29 -5.29 14.60
CA LEU A 19 1.45 -6.25 15.30
C LEU A 19 -0.02 -5.87 15.26
N ASN A 20 -0.36 -4.58 15.36
CA ASN A 20 -1.73 -4.12 15.17
C ASN A 20 -2.26 -4.45 13.78
N THR A 21 -1.46 -4.25 12.72
CA THR A 21 -1.82 -4.66 11.36
C THR A 21 -2.01 -6.17 11.24
N VAL A 22 -1.18 -6.97 11.92
CA VAL A 22 -1.35 -8.43 11.98
C VAL A 22 -2.64 -8.82 12.69
N SER A 23 -2.95 -8.19 13.83
CA SER A 23 -4.19 -8.41 14.57
C SER A 23 -5.42 -8.10 13.72
N GLU A 24 -5.41 -6.95 13.04
CA GLU A 24 -6.46 -6.56 12.10
C GLU A 24 -6.61 -7.56 10.94
N ASN A 25 -5.50 -8.05 10.39
CA ASN A 25 -5.55 -9.10 9.37
C ASN A 25 -6.20 -10.37 9.89
N ILE A 26 -5.83 -10.82 11.10
CA ILE A 26 -6.36 -12.03 11.72
C ILE A 26 -7.88 -11.89 11.95
N ALA A 27 -8.30 -10.77 12.55
CA ALA A 27 -9.69 -10.48 12.85
C ALA A 27 -10.57 -10.46 11.59
N ASN A 28 -10.03 -10.01 10.45
CA ASN A 28 -10.78 -9.86 9.21
C ASN A 28 -10.57 -10.99 8.18
N THR A 29 -9.85 -12.06 8.52
CA THR A 29 -9.57 -13.18 7.59
C THR A 29 -10.81 -13.80 6.95
N GLY A 30 -11.94 -13.85 7.67
CA GLY A 30 -13.20 -14.40 7.17
C GLY A 30 -14.12 -13.37 6.48
N THR A 31 -13.72 -12.10 6.40
CA THR A 31 -14.56 -11.06 5.82
C THR A 31 -14.43 -11.05 4.31
N ALA A 32 -15.55 -11.27 3.60
CA ALA A 32 -15.58 -11.24 2.14
C ALA A 32 -15.07 -9.89 1.61
N GLY A 33 -14.14 -9.93 0.64
CA GLY A 33 -13.52 -8.73 0.07
C GLY A 33 -12.40 -8.12 0.92
N TYR A 34 -12.08 -8.67 2.11
CA TYR A 34 -10.92 -8.21 2.87
C TYR A 34 -9.62 -8.52 2.12
N THR A 35 -8.74 -7.52 2.08
CA THR A 35 -7.40 -7.64 1.47
C THR A 35 -6.35 -7.51 2.56
N ARG A 36 -5.43 -8.46 2.63
CA ARG A 36 -4.35 -8.48 3.62
C ARG A 36 -3.53 -7.17 3.54
N ARG A 37 -3.22 -6.63 4.72
CA ARG A 37 -2.42 -5.42 4.89
C ARG A 37 -1.02 -5.77 5.36
N THR A 38 -0.02 -5.06 4.87
CA THR A 38 1.38 -5.21 5.27
C THR A 38 1.92 -3.85 5.71
N THR A 39 2.47 -3.78 6.92
CA THR A 39 3.12 -2.58 7.43
C THR A 39 4.49 -2.43 6.76
N ASN A 40 4.75 -1.26 6.20
CA ASN A 40 6.03 -0.91 5.61
C ASN A 40 6.86 -0.13 6.62
N LEU A 41 8.08 -0.60 6.87
CA LEU A 41 9.04 0.04 7.76
C LEU A 41 10.12 0.74 6.93
N GLY A 42 10.59 1.89 7.40
CA GLY A 42 11.66 2.63 6.77
C GLY A 42 12.58 3.26 7.80
N GLN A 43 13.83 3.48 7.40
CA GLN A 43 14.79 4.20 8.23
C GLN A 43 14.39 5.66 8.35
N VAL A 44 14.53 6.22 9.55
CA VAL A 44 14.44 7.67 9.75
C VAL A 44 15.70 8.29 9.14
N THR A 45 15.54 9.01 8.03
CA THR A 45 16.65 9.73 7.39
C THR A 45 16.70 11.16 7.90
N SER A 46 17.90 11.65 8.20
CA SER A 46 18.13 13.07 8.49
C SER A 46 18.74 13.71 7.26
N ILE A 47 18.03 14.68 6.67
CA ILE A 47 18.61 15.53 5.62
C ILE A 47 19.40 16.62 6.36
N GLY A 48 20.72 16.67 6.15
CA GLY A 48 21.52 17.78 6.66
C GLY A 48 20.99 19.11 6.11
N SER A 49 21.02 20.19 6.89
CA SER A 49 20.62 21.51 6.39
C SER A 49 21.83 22.22 5.78
N GLY A 50 21.81 22.56 4.49
CA GLY A 50 22.84 23.35 3.81
C GLY A 50 23.02 23.04 2.31
N ILE A 51 23.69 23.94 1.57
CA ILE A 51 24.03 23.76 0.14
C ILE A 51 24.95 22.55 -0.11
N ASN A 52 25.64 22.05 0.93
CA ASN A 52 26.44 20.83 0.92
C ASN A 52 25.83 19.72 1.80
N ALA A 53 24.50 19.64 1.85
CA ALA A 53 23.81 18.59 2.59
C ALA A 53 24.01 17.23 1.91
N SER A 54 24.98 16.46 2.38
CA SER A 54 24.98 15.02 2.17
C SER A 54 23.84 14.40 2.99
N VAL A 55 23.19 13.37 2.43
CA VAL A 55 22.27 12.53 3.22
C VAL A 55 23.09 12.00 4.38
N ALA A 56 22.75 12.41 5.61
CA ALA A 56 23.41 11.87 6.78
C ALA A 56 22.96 10.41 6.90
N THR A 57 23.83 9.47 6.51
CA THR A 57 23.63 8.01 6.62
C THR A 57 23.68 7.53 8.09
N GLY A 58 23.28 8.40 9.03
CA GLY A 58 23.14 8.06 10.43
C GLY A 58 21.95 7.11 10.64
N SER A 59 22.17 6.08 11.44
CA SER A 59 21.12 5.16 11.88
C SER A 59 20.18 5.86 12.87
N ASN A 60 19.21 6.65 12.41
CA ASN A 60 18.30 7.41 13.29
C ASN A 60 17.07 6.62 13.74
N GLY A 61 17.13 5.29 13.64
CA GLY A 61 16.05 4.38 13.99
C GLY A 61 15.08 4.11 12.83
N VAL A 62 13.97 3.48 13.17
CA VAL A 62 12.93 3.02 12.25
C VAL A 62 11.60 3.74 12.49
N THR A 63 10.86 3.99 11.42
CA THR A 63 9.50 4.52 11.42
C THR A 63 8.61 3.71 10.47
N VAL A 64 7.30 3.80 10.66
CA VAL A 64 6.31 3.22 9.75
C VAL A 64 6.12 4.20 8.60
N THR A 65 6.46 3.78 7.38
CA THR A 65 6.31 4.60 6.17
C THR A 65 4.91 4.51 5.59
N GLY A 66 4.19 3.43 5.88
CA GLY A 66 2.80 3.26 5.50
C GLY A 66 2.30 1.83 5.68
N ILE A 67 1.07 1.59 5.26
CA ILE A 67 0.44 0.26 5.23
C ILE A 67 0.00 -0.01 3.79
N SER A 68 0.58 -1.03 3.18
CA SER A 68 0.21 -1.49 1.83
C SER A 68 -0.87 -2.56 1.90
N ARG A 69 -1.77 -2.60 0.91
CA ARG A 69 -2.76 -3.67 0.75
C ARG A 69 -2.28 -4.60 -0.36
N SER A 70 -2.35 -5.91 -0.14
CA SER A 70 -2.01 -6.91 -1.15
C SER A 70 -3.12 -7.04 -2.20
N ALA A 71 -3.29 -6.04 -3.05
CA ALA A 71 -4.23 -6.11 -4.16
C ALA A 71 -3.58 -6.81 -5.37
N ASP A 72 -4.29 -7.79 -5.95
CA ASP A 72 -3.87 -8.41 -7.22
C ASP A 72 -4.12 -7.42 -8.37
N THR A 73 -3.04 -6.79 -8.84
CA THR A 73 -3.08 -5.81 -9.93
C THR A 73 -3.54 -6.43 -11.25
N PHE A 74 -3.21 -7.70 -11.50
CA PHE A 74 -3.61 -8.40 -12.72
C PHE A 74 -5.10 -8.70 -12.70
N ARG A 75 -5.65 -9.13 -11.56
CA ARG A 75 -7.09 -9.36 -11.43
C ARG A 75 -7.88 -8.05 -11.57
N SER A 76 -7.36 -6.95 -11.03
CA SER A 76 -7.93 -5.61 -11.24
C SER A 76 -7.91 -5.19 -12.72
N LEU A 77 -6.79 -5.45 -13.42
CA LEU A 77 -6.69 -5.19 -14.86
C LEU A 77 -7.64 -6.06 -15.68
N ALA A 78 -7.76 -7.34 -15.35
CA ALA A 78 -8.66 -8.26 -16.04
C ALA A 78 -10.12 -7.80 -15.95
N VAL A 79 -10.60 -7.40 -14.76
CA VAL A 79 -11.96 -6.86 -14.58
C VAL A 79 -12.17 -5.57 -15.39
N ARG A 80 -11.18 -4.67 -15.40
CA ARG A 80 -11.25 -3.44 -16.21
C ARG A 80 -11.31 -3.72 -17.71
N ASN A 81 -10.51 -4.67 -18.20
CA ASN A 81 -10.50 -5.05 -19.61
C ASN A 81 -11.83 -5.70 -20.02
N ALA A 82 -12.29 -6.69 -19.24
CA ALA A 82 -13.57 -7.36 -19.50
C ALA A 82 -14.75 -6.37 -19.49
N GLY A 83 -14.77 -5.40 -18.57
CA GLY A 83 -15.78 -4.35 -18.54
C GLY A 83 -15.69 -3.40 -19.74
N SER A 84 -14.47 -3.08 -20.19
CA SER A 84 -14.26 -2.26 -21.39
C SER A 84 -14.73 -2.99 -22.66
N ASP A 85 -14.49 -4.30 -22.75
CA ASP A 85 -14.93 -5.12 -23.88
C ASP A 85 -16.45 -5.31 -23.88
N LEU A 86 -17.05 -5.53 -22.71
CA LEU A 86 -18.51 -5.57 -22.56
C LEU A 86 -19.14 -4.27 -23.06
N ALA A 87 -18.67 -3.11 -22.59
CA ALA A 87 -19.18 -1.82 -23.00
C ALA A 87 -19.05 -1.58 -24.52
N ARG A 88 -17.96 -2.05 -25.14
CA ARG A 88 -17.79 -2.02 -26.61
C ARG A 88 -18.85 -2.87 -27.31
N THR A 89 -19.08 -4.10 -26.85
CA THR A 89 -20.06 -5.01 -27.46
C THR A 89 -21.50 -4.53 -27.28
N GLU A 90 -21.85 -3.97 -26.12
CA GLU A 90 -23.17 -3.39 -25.86
C GLU A 90 -23.43 -2.19 -26.77
N THR A 91 -22.44 -1.31 -26.91
CA THR A 91 -22.53 -0.16 -27.82
C THR A 91 -22.69 -0.63 -29.26
N ALA A 92 -21.92 -1.61 -29.71
CA ALA A 92 -22.02 -2.17 -31.06
C ALA A 92 -23.40 -2.80 -31.32
N ALA A 93 -23.93 -3.57 -30.36
CA ALA A 93 -25.25 -4.17 -30.44
C ALA A 93 -26.37 -3.12 -30.52
N ALA A 94 -26.26 -2.03 -29.75
CA ALA A 94 -27.22 -0.92 -29.80
C ALA A 94 -27.23 -0.23 -31.17
N TRP A 95 -26.06 -0.01 -31.78
CA TRP A 95 -25.97 0.55 -33.14
C TRP A 95 -26.53 -0.39 -34.20
N LEU A 96 -26.25 -1.69 -34.11
CA LEU A 96 -26.80 -2.70 -35.01
C LEU A 96 -28.33 -2.73 -34.94
N GLY A 97 -28.90 -2.79 -33.73
CA GLY A 97 -30.35 -2.77 -33.55
C GLY A 97 -31.02 -1.51 -34.09
N ARG A 98 -30.33 -0.37 -34.10
CA ARG A 98 -30.82 0.87 -34.71
C ARG A 98 -30.79 0.87 -36.25
N ILE A 99 -29.96 0.04 -36.87
CA ILE A 99 -29.90 -0.11 -38.33
C ILE A 99 -30.94 -1.14 -38.81
N GLU A 100 -31.27 -2.12 -37.98
CA GLU A 100 -32.24 -3.19 -38.31
C GLU A 100 -33.71 -2.73 -38.29
N THR A 101 -34.02 -1.57 -37.69
CA THR A 101 -35.36 -0.96 -37.63
C THR A 101 -35.45 0.32 -38.45
#